data_AF-A0A4Y2KM45-F1
#
_entry.id   AF-A0A4Y2KM45-F1
#
_cell.length_a   1.000
_cell.length_b   1.000
_cell.length_c   1.000
_cell.angle_alpha   90.00
_cell.angle_beta   90.00
_cell.angle_gamma   90.00
#
_symmetry.space_group_name_H-M   'P 1'
#
loop_
_entity.id
_entity.type
_entity.pdbx_description
1 polymer ?
#
loop_
_entity_poly.entity_id
_entity_poly.type
_entity_poly.pdbx_seq_one_letter_code
_entity_poly.pdbx_strand_id
1 'polypeptide(L)'
;MNPEDEGNNVVEYVFQLINRLKRCKELALDKMLEMQTKRKVWYDRKAIKREFSEGDLVLVVSTSKPNKLAVEWKGPGKIEKKLSETNYVVSFEGKKDHNQVYHVNMLKPYHKRAELVNLMITEDKSDIEDLDENFPAIDSEPTLFDFDEIKESSSLNDKLNEQQIQELHDLLLKFSKIFSNKPGKTHLVMHDIQLIENTPIQCKPYRISPRQTEILKTEIDKMLKHKIIELGDSDYTSPMILVEVAGKDPRPCIDYRKLNKITKTQFFPLPNIEQRVETVAAAKYISVLDLTKGYWQIPLTPNAQRIATFVTSFGTFRPLRMPFGLKNAPFTFSKMMADILHGCDHFAVPYLDDVAIYSNSWEEHLSHLNAIMSKIKDAGLTIKPIKCKFAQDRVKYLGHIVGRGIRTPNEVKVKAVLDFPVPTTKSQVRAFLGLAGYYNHYIPMFSSIVAPLTETLKGKLRQGKINWTEECTRAFKELKDKLSQQPILYAPDFNKEFILQTDASNSGMGVILSQKDDNDKEHPVLYLSKKFSETEKKYSTTERECAAIIFAVKKLQCYLDGLTKFLIMTDHNPLVWLKNNVSLNPRLMRWALALQPYNYTVVHRSGKNHKNVDALSRTPWPD
;
A
#
# COMPACT_ATOMS: atom_id res chain seq x y z
N MET A 1 -73.70 -4.16 1.27
CA MET A 1 -75.05 -3.57 1.27
C MET A 1 -75.37 -3.18 2.70
N ASN A 2 -75.17 -1.91 3.03
CA ASN A 2 -75.79 -1.25 4.17
C ASN A 2 -76.76 -0.22 3.58
N PRO A 3 -78.05 -0.22 3.99
CA PRO A 3 -79.09 0.59 3.39
C PRO A 3 -79.32 1.87 4.22
N GLU A 4 -78.49 2.90 4.02
CA GLU A 4 -78.73 4.26 4.54
C GLU A 4 -78.14 5.32 3.60
N ASP A 5 -78.42 5.24 2.30
CA ASP A 5 -78.16 6.34 1.36
C ASP A 5 -79.46 6.68 0.60
N GLU A 6 -80.50 6.97 1.37
CA GLU A 6 -81.61 7.79 0.89
C GLU A 6 -81.18 9.26 0.99
N GLY A 7 -80.91 9.87 -0.17
CA GLY A 7 -81.19 11.30 -0.35
C GLY A 7 -80.08 12.30 -0.04
N ASN A 8 -78.80 12.02 -0.30
CA ASN A 8 -77.84 13.11 -0.50
C ASN A 8 -78.12 13.77 -1.85
N ASN A 9 -78.90 14.85 -1.79
CA ASN A 9 -79.30 15.70 -2.90
C ASN A 9 -78.06 16.01 -3.77
N VAL A 10 -78.14 15.91 -5.10
CA VAL A 10 -77.00 16.15 -6.02
C VAL A 10 -76.31 17.49 -5.69
N VAL A 11 -77.10 18.45 -5.23
CA VAL A 11 -76.66 19.76 -4.71
C VAL A 11 -75.68 19.64 -3.54
N GLU A 12 -75.97 18.76 -2.58
CA GLU A 12 -75.14 18.54 -1.38
C GLU A 12 -73.80 17.87 -1.73
N TYR A 13 -73.81 16.90 -2.65
CA TYR A 13 -72.58 16.33 -3.20
C TYR A 13 -71.73 17.39 -3.94
N VAL A 14 -72.36 18.24 -4.75
CA VAL A 14 -71.67 19.35 -5.45
C VAL A 14 -71.10 20.36 -4.45
N PHE A 15 -71.82 20.69 -3.38
CA PHE A 15 -71.32 21.56 -2.32
C PHE A 15 -70.13 20.95 -1.58
N GLN A 16 -70.20 19.67 -1.23
CA GLN A 16 -69.09 18.94 -0.61
C GLN A 16 -67.86 18.90 -1.54
N LEU A 17 -68.07 18.69 -2.84
CA LEU A 17 -66.99 18.69 -3.84
C LEU A 17 -66.33 20.07 -3.96
N ILE A 18 -67.11 21.16 -4.02
CA ILE A 18 -66.59 22.53 -4.08
C ILE A 18 -65.79 22.86 -2.81
N ASN A 19 -66.30 22.48 -1.64
CA ASN A 19 -65.59 22.69 -0.37
C ASN A 19 -64.31 21.87 -0.28
N ARG A 20 -64.32 20.63 -0.77
CA ARG A 20 -63.11 19.79 -0.88
C ARG A 20 -62.09 20.39 -1.84
N LEU A 21 -62.51 20.93 -2.98
CA LEU A 21 -61.63 21.61 -3.94
C LEU A 21 -61.02 22.89 -3.34
N LYS A 22 -61.79 23.70 -2.61
CA LYS A 22 -61.27 24.88 -1.89
C LYS A 22 -60.22 24.48 -0.85
N ARG A 23 -60.51 23.46 -0.04
CA ARG A 23 -59.57 22.93 0.95
C ARG A 23 -58.30 22.37 0.31
N CYS A 24 -58.41 21.66 -0.81
CA CYS A 24 -57.26 21.17 -1.58
C CYS A 24 -56.41 22.32 -2.14
N LYS A 25 -57.04 23.42 -2.59
CA LYS A 25 -56.33 24.61 -3.06
C LYS A 25 -55.54 25.29 -1.95
N GLU A 26 -56.14 25.46 -0.77
CA GLU A 26 -55.45 26.02 0.41
C GLU A 26 -54.25 25.16 0.82
N LEU A 27 -54.45 23.84 0.93
CA LEU A 27 -53.37 22.89 1.21
C LEU A 27 -52.24 22.94 0.17
N ALA A 28 -52.58 23.10 -1.11
CA ALA A 28 -51.59 23.22 -2.18
C ALA A 28 -50.76 24.51 -2.06
N LEU A 29 -51.39 25.63 -1.70
CA LEU A 29 -50.71 26.91 -1.47
C LEU A 29 -49.77 26.83 -0.26
N ASP A 30 -50.22 26.26 0.85
CA ASP A 30 -49.39 26.06 2.05
C ASP A 30 -48.18 25.18 1.76
N LYS A 31 -48.39 24.05 1.07
CA LYS A 31 -47.29 23.15 0.69
C LYS A 31 -46.33 23.78 -0.30
N MET A 32 -46.83 24.62 -1.21
CA MET A 32 -45.99 25.38 -2.13
C MET A 32 -45.08 26.36 -1.38
N LEU A 33 -45.61 27.11 -0.41
CA LEU A 33 -44.87 28.04 0.44
C LEU A 33 -43.83 27.32 1.31
N GLU A 34 -44.22 26.19 1.91
CA GLU A 34 -43.31 25.32 2.68
C GLU A 34 -42.16 24.81 1.82
N MET A 35 -42.45 24.36 0.59
CA MET A 35 -41.45 23.89 -0.37
C MET A 35 -40.57 25.02 -0.90
N GLN A 36 -41.10 26.22 -1.11
CA GLN A 36 -40.31 27.39 -1.51
C GLN A 36 -39.29 27.74 -0.42
N THR A 37 -39.70 27.68 0.84
CA THR A 37 -38.82 27.92 2.00
C THR A 37 -37.74 26.85 2.10
N LYS A 38 -38.11 25.57 1.99
CA LYS A 38 -37.16 24.44 1.95
C LYS A 38 -36.17 24.55 0.79
N ARG A 39 -36.64 24.92 -0.41
CA ARG A 39 -35.79 25.13 -1.58
C ARG A 39 -34.80 26.27 -1.36
N LYS A 40 -35.23 27.38 -0.78
CA LYS A 40 -34.34 28.50 -0.42
C LYS A 40 -33.25 28.04 0.55
N VAL A 41 -33.60 27.38 1.65
CA VAL A 41 -32.63 26.83 2.61
C VAL A 41 -31.65 25.86 1.95
N TRP A 42 -32.13 25.01 1.04
CA TRP A 42 -31.29 24.04 0.34
C TRP A 42 -30.37 24.68 -0.70
N TYR A 43 -30.86 25.69 -1.43
CA TYR A 43 -30.09 26.47 -2.40
C TYR A 43 -28.99 27.29 -1.69
N ASP A 44 -29.35 27.93 -0.57
CA ASP A 44 -28.44 28.76 0.23
C ASP A 44 -27.46 27.93 1.08
N ARG A 45 -27.69 26.61 1.24
CA ARG A 45 -26.83 25.70 2.04
C ARG A 45 -25.36 25.72 1.64
N LYS A 46 -25.08 26.02 0.36
CA LYS A 46 -23.71 26.13 -0.18
C LYS A 46 -23.32 27.57 -0.53
N ALA A 47 -24.17 28.55 -0.24
CA ALA A 47 -23.87 29.96 -0.45
C ALA A 47 -22.85 30.40 0.61
N ILE A 48 -21.72 30.93 0.14
CA ILE A 48 -20.69 31.52 1.00
C ILE A 48 -21.01 33.01 1.09
N LYS A 49 -21.37 33.50 2.29
CA LYS A 49 -21.57 34.93 2.51
C LYS A 49 -20.21 35.62 2.36
N ARG A 50 -20.09 36.50 1.37
CA ARG A 50 -18.89 37.31 1.15
C ARG A 50 -19.24 38.73 1.54
N GLU A 51 -18.46 39.30 2.45
CA GLU A 51 -18.57 40.70 2.83
C GLU A 51 -17.16 41.28 2.82
N PHE A 52 -17.07 42.51 2.35
CA PHE A 52 -15.82 43.26 2.31
C PHE A 52 -16.02 44.64 2.94
N SER A 53 -14.93 45.20 3.46
CA SER A 53 -14.87 46.51 4.11
C SER A 53 -14.18 47.54 3.22
N GLU A 54 -14.41 48.83 3.49
CA GLU A 54 -13.71 49.91 2.80
C GLU A 54 -12.21 49.81 3.05
N GLY A 55 -11.41 49.84 1.98
CA GLY A 55 -9.96 49.64 2.01
C GLY A 55 -9.48 48.23 1.67
N ASP A 56 -10.36 47.22 1.64
CA ASP A 56 -9.97 45.85 1.29
C ASP A 56 -9.52 45.74 -0.17
N LEU A 57 -8.49 44.92 -0.41
CA LEU A 57 -8.04 44.59 -1.76
C LEU A 57 -8.81 43.40 -2.31
N VAL A 58 -9.31 43.52 -3.54
CA VAL A 58 -10.13 42.53 -4.21
C VAL A 58 -9.70 42.29 -5.66
N LEU A 59 -10.02 41.09 -6.15
CA LEU A 59 -9.99 40.72 -7.56
C LEU A 59 -11.41 40.82 -8.14
N VAL A 60 -11.52 41.32 -9.36
CA VAL A 60 -12.78 41.54 -10.07
C VAL A 60 -12.83 40.69 -11.36
N VAL A 61 -13.95 40.03 -11.65
CA VAL A 61 -14.11 39.26 -12.90
C VAL A 61 -14.20 40.17 -14.12
N SER A 62 -13.40 39.91 -15.15
CA SER A 62 -13.49 40.58 -16.45
C SER A 62 -14.51 39.89 -17.36
N THR A 63 -15.54 40.60 -17.82
CA THR A 63 -16.62 40.05 -18.66
C THR A 63 -16.44 40.28 -20.17
N SER A 64 -15.37 40.96 -20.58
CA SER A 64 -15.23 41.55 -21.93
C SER A 64 -14.37 40.78 -22.94
N LYS A 65 -14.48 39.44 -23.03
CA LYS A 65 -13.81 38.64 -24.10
C LYS A 65 -14.76 37.59 -24.72
N PRO A 66 -14.54 37.20 -26.00
CA PRO A 66 -15.48 36.40 -26.79
C PRO A 66 -15.63 34.93 -26.35
N ASN A 67 -14.72 34.41 -25.51
CA ASN A 67 -14.71 33.00 -25.14
C ASN A 67 -15.40 32.80 -23.78
N LYS A 68 -16.67 32.36 -23.78
CA LYS A 68 -17.53 32.15 -22.58
C LYS A 68 -16.93 31.21 -21.51
N LEU A 69 -15.87 30.47 -21.83
CA LEU A 69 -15.26 29.47 -20.95
C LEU A 69 -14.03 29.97 -20.17
N ALA A 70 -13.49 31.16 -20.47
CA ALA A 70 -12.30 31.69 -19.79
C ALA A 70 -12.70 32.82 -18.83
N VAL A 71 -12.83 32.51 -17.53
CA VAL A 71 -13.08 33.52 -16.48
C VAL A 71 -11.74 34.11 -16.04
N GLU A 72 -11.46 35.35 -16.44
CA GLU A 72 -10.23 36.08 -16.07
C GLU A 72 -10.51 37.03 -14.89
N TRP A 73 -9.71 36.93 -13.82
CA TRP A 73 -9.81 37.80 -12.64
C TRP A 73 -8.75 38.89 -12.72
N LYS A 74 -9.15 40.16 -12.55
CA LYS A 74 -8.28 41.34 -12.61
C LYS A 74 -8.12 41.97 -11.23
N GLY A 75 -6.92 42.43 -10.91
CA GLY A 75 -6.62 43.22 -9.71
C GLY A 75 -5.12 43.39 -9.49
N PRO A 76 -4.70 43.95 -8.34
CA PRO A 76 -5.54 44.31 -7.19
C PRO A 76 -6.40 45.56 -7.45
N GLY A 77 -7.69 45.49 -7.11
CA GLY A 77 -8.57 46.65 -6.97
C GLY A 77 -8.86 46.92 -5.50
N LYS A 78 -9.10 48.17 -5.12
CA LYS A 78 -9.40 48.58 -3.74
C LYS A 78 -10.87 48.94 -3.60
N ILE A 79 -11.52 48.47 -2.54
CA ILE A 79 -12.90 48.87 -2.24
C ILE A 79 -12.90 50.27 -1.66
N GLU A 80 -13.59 51.20 -2.30
CA GLU A 80 -13.74 52.56 -1.80
C GLU A 80 -14.98 52.72 -0.93
N LYS A 81 -16.10 52.12 -1.35
CA LYS A 81 -17.37 52.29 -0.65
C LYS A 81 -18.30 51.09 -0.83
N LYS A 82 -18.99 50.70 0.23
CA LYS A 82 -20.11 49.74 0.19
C LYS A 82 -21.42 50.48 -0.09
N LEU A 83 -22.11 50.14 -1.18
CA LEU A 83 -23.40 50.76 -1.54
C LEU A 83 -24.60 49.96 -1.02
N SER A 84 -24.50 48.63 -0.99
CA SER A 84 -25.52 47.72 -0.44
C SER A 84 -24.87 46.45 0.10
N GLU A 85 -25.66 45.51 0.63
CA GLU A 85 -25.15 44.18 1.00
C GLU A 85 -24.51 43.43 -0.17
N THR A 86 -24.86 43.80 -1.40
CA THR A 86 -24.47 43.09 -2.61
C THR A 86 -23.62 43.91 -3.58
N ASN A 87 -23.54 45.24 -3.45
CA ASN A 87 -22.86 46.11 -4.42
C ASN A 87 -21.78 46.98 -3.77
N TYR A 88 -20.62 47.04 -4.41
CA TYR A 88 -19.41 47.70 -3.93
C TYR A 88 -18.78 48.56 -5.04
N VAL A 89 -18.23 49.71 -4.68
CA VAL A 89 -17.41 50.55 -5.57
C VAL A 89 -15.95 50.12 -5.46
N VAL A 90 -15.33 49.77 -6.59
CA VAL A 90 -13.94 49.31 -6.64
C VAL A 90 -13.12 50.20 -7.58
N SER A 91 -11.97 50.68 -7.11
CA SER A 91 -11.00 51.45 -7.89
C SER A 91 -9.72 50.63 -8.18
N PHE A 92 -9.04 50.91 -9.30
CA PHE A 92 -7.80 50.23 -9.70
C PHE A 92 -6.66 51.23 -9.84
N GLU A 93 -5.46 50.90 -9.36
CA GLU A 93 -4.27 51.75 -9.51
C GLU A 93 -3.85 51.85 -10.98
N GLY A 94 -3.74 53.08 -11.50
CA GLY A 94 -3.24 53.37 -12.86
C GLY A 94 -4.28 53.73 -13.92
N LYS A 95 -5.58 53.77 -13.60
CA LYS A 95 -6.61 54.37 -14.48
C LYS A 95 -7.32 55.50 -13.73
N LYS A 96 -7.10 56.74 -14.19
CA LYS A 96 -7.49 57.95 -13.46
C LYS A 96 -9.01 58.24 -13.36
N ASP A 97 -9.92 57.45 -13.94
CA ASP A 97 -11.32 57.94 -14.09
C ASP A 97 -12.48 56.92 -14.12
N HIS A 98 -12.39 55.72 -13.51
CA HIS A 98 -13.59 54.88 -13.42
C HIS A 98 -13.75 54.14 -12.08
N ASN A 99 -14.45 54.77 -11.15
CA ASN A 99 -15.12 54.08 -10.06
C ASN A 99 -16.29 53.26 -10.64
N GLN A 100 -16.13 51.93 -10.69
CA GLN A 100 -17.18 51.04 -11.18
C GLN A 100 -17.83 50.26 -10.03
N VAL A 101 -19.15 50.11 -10.13
CA VAL A 101 -19.93 49.35 -9.17
C VAL A 101 -19.94 47.88 -9.58
N TYR A 102 -19.53 47.01 -8.67
CA TYR A 102 -19.49 45.57 -8.86
C TYR A 102 -20.36 44.85 -7.83
N HIS A 103 -21.09 43.84 -8.31
CA HIS A 103 -21.81 42.93 -7.44
C HIS A 103 -20.82 41.98 -6.73
N VAL A 104 -21.08 41.64 -5.47
CA VAL A 104 -20.21 40.83 -4.58
C VAL A 104 -19.81 39.48 -5.18
N ASN A 105 -20.64 38.90 -6.05
CA ASN A 105 -20.34 37.66 -6.77
C ASN A 105 -19.21 37.80 -7.80
N MET A 106 -18.97 39.02 -8.29
CA MET A 106 -17.86 39.34 -9.20
C MET A 106 -16.58 39.69 -8.45
N LEU A 107 -16.59 39.65 -7.10
CA LEU A 107 -15.47 40.02 -6.23
C LEU A 107 -14.92 38.80 -5.48
N LYS A 108 -13.60 38.80 -5.29
CA LYS A 108 -12.87 37.86 -4.42
C LYS A 108 -11.80 38.61 -3.63
N PRO A 109 -11.49 38.20 -2.39
CA PRO A 109 -10.40 38.81 -1.64
C PRO A 109 -9.07 38.62 -2.36
N TYR A 110 -8.26 39.67 -2.43
CA TYR A 110 -6.90 39.62 -2.94
C TYR A 110 -5.94 39.34 -1.77
N HIS A 111 -5.29 38.17 -1.80
CA HIS A 111 -4.24 37.83 -0.87
C HIS A 111 -2.89 38.01 -1.57
N LYS A 112 -2.09 38.99 -1.12
CA LYS A 112 -0.70 39.15 -1.57
C LYS A 112 0.04 37.86 -1.22
N ARG A 113 0.54 37.13 -2.22
CA ARG A 113 1.39 35.96 -1.96
C ARG A 113 2.66 36.46 -1.25
N ALA A 114 2.98 35.86 -0.10
CA ALA A 114 4.32 35.95 0.43
C ALA A 114 5.29 35.37 -0.62
N GLU A 115 6.45 35.99 -0.80
CA GLU A 115 7.55 35.43 -1.59
C GLU A 115 8.04 34.15 -0.91
N LEU A 116 7.35 33.05 -1.18
CA LEU A 116 7.72 31.71 -0.77
C LEU A 116 8.30 31.00 -1.99
N VAL A 117 9.59 30.71 -1.85
CA VAL A 117 10.39 29.80 -2.66
C VAL A 117 9.56 28.58 -3.07
N ASN A 118 9.56 28.28 -4.36
CA ASN A 118 8.83 27.19 -5.01
C ASN A 118 8.85 25.88 -4.20
N LEU A 119 7.77 25.57 -3.47
CA LEU A 119 7.41 24.22 -3.07
C LEU A 119 6.27 23.76 -3.98
N MET A 120 6.60 22.91 -4.95
CA MET A 120 5.60 22.22 -5.77
C MET A 120 4.80 21.27 -4.89
N ILE A 121 3.50 21.54 -4.78
CA ILE A 121 2.52 20.63 -4.18
C ILE A 121 2.38 19.42 -5.11
N THR A 122 2.97 18.30 -4.71
CA THR A 122 2.68 16.99 -5.28
C THR A 122 1.34 16.49 -4.72
N GLU A 123 0.27 16.69 -5.48
CA GLU A 123 -0.82 15.72 -5.48
C GLU A 123 -0.35 14.52 -6.30
N ASP A 124 -0.03 13.39 -5.66
CA ASP A 124 -0.20 12.08 -6.28
C ASP A 124 -0.01 10.92 -5.29
N LYS A 125 -0.93 9.95 -5.40
CA LYS A 125 -0.75 8.50 -5.26
C LYS A 125 0.15 8.02 -4.12
N SER A 126 -0.48 7.75 -2.99
CA SER A 126 -0.10 6.60 -2.17
C SER A 126 -0.16 5.34 -3.04
N ASP A 127 0.83 4.46 -2.84
CA ASP A 127 1.10 3.20 -3.55
C ASP A 127 2.20 3.32 -4.61
N ILE A 128 3.41 3.68 -4.16
CA ILE A 128 4.63 3.06 -4.65
C ILE A 128 5.37 2.63 -3.38
N GLU A 129 5.64 1.34 -3.29
CA GLU A 129 6.41 0.73 -2.23
C GLU A 129 7.75 1.47 -2.07
N ASP A 130 8.10 1.87 -0.85
CA ASP A 130 9.50 2.02 -0.45
C ASP A 130 10.12 0.61 -0.40
N LEU A 131 10.23 -0.03 -1.58
CA LEU A 131 11.38 -0.84 -1.89
C LEU A 131 12.54 0.16 -1.92
N ASP A 132 13.64 -0.19 -1.28
CA ASP A 132 14.89 0.56 -1.35
C ASP A 132 15.52 0.35 -2.75
N GLU A 133 14.72 0.56 -3.80
CA GLU A 133 15.17 0.63 -5.19
C GLU A 133 15.99 1.91 -5.31
N ASN A 134 17.29 1.77 -5.02
CA ASN A 134 18.31 2.64 -5.58
C ASN A 134 18.19 2.58 -7.10
N PHE A 135 17.47 3.53 -7.68
CA PHE A 135 17.60 3.84 -9.10
C PHE A 135 19.06 4.22 -9.34
N PRO A 136 19.77 3.52 -10.23
CA PRO A 136 21.21 3.53 -10.16
C PRO A 136 21.75 4.53 -11.16
N ALA A 137 22.53 5.50 -10.67
CA ALA A 137 23.60 6.08 -11.46
C ALA A 137 24.38 4.94 -12.14
N ILE A 138 24.77 5.12 -13.39
CA ILE A 138 25.72 4.20 -14.00
C ILE A 138 27.09 4.49 -13.36
N ASP A 139 27.49 3.63 -12.41
CA ASP A 139 28.80 3.71 -11.76
C ASP A 139 29.91 3.62 -12.84
N SER A 140 30.89 4.51 -12.74
CA SER A 140 31.84 4.81 -13.82
C SER A 140 32.80 3.67 -14.16
N GLU A 141 32.93 2.65 -13.32
CA GLU A 141 33.88 1.56 -13.52
C GLU A 141 33.26 0.23 -13.09
N PRO A 142 33.51 -0.87 -13.82
CA PRO A 142 33.12 -2.19 -13.33
C PRO A 142 33.90 -2.44 -12.05
N THR A 143 33.24 -2.58 -10.90
CA THR A 143 33.92 -3.17 -9.74
C THR A 143 34.42 -4.53 -10.19
N LEU A 144 35.74 -4.74 -10.07
CA LEU A 144 36.28 -6.09 -10.02
C LEU A 144 35.55 -6.81 -8.89
N PHE A 145 35.24 -8.08 -9.08
CA PHE A 145 34.81 -8.95 -8.00
C PHE A 145 35.84 -8.86 -6.88
N ASP A 146 35.49 -8.18 -5.78
CA ASP A 146 36.30 -8.08 -4.58
C ASP A 146 35.63 -8.89 -3.48
N PHE A 147 36.24 -10.03 -3.16
CA PHE A 147 35.72 -10.90 -2.11
C PHE A 147 35.87 -10.28 -0.73
N ASP A 148 36.87 -9.43 -0.51
CA ASP A 148 37.07 -8.78 0.79
C ASP A 148 35.93 -7.79 1.07
N GLU A 149 35.43 -7.09 0.05
CA GLU A 149 34.23 -6.23 0.15
C GLU A 149 32.96 -7.05 0.46
N ILE A 150 32.83 -8.25 -0.10
CA ILE A 150 31.72 -9.18 0.21
C ILE A 150 31.85 -9.71 1.64
N LYS A 151 33.07 -10.05 2.06
CA LYS A 151 33.40 -10.58 3.37
C LYS A 151 33.11 -9.58 4.48
N GLU A 152 33.46 -8.31 4.27
CA GLU A 152 33.11 -7.20 5.16
C GLU A 152 31.61 -6.91 5.17
N SER A 153 30.99 -6.73 3.98
CA SER A 153 29.58 -6.34 3.87
C SER A 153 28.61 -7.42 4.36
N SER A 154 29.01 -8.69 4.31
CA SER A 154 28.22 -9.83 4.80
C SER A 154 28.67 -10.32 6.19
N SER A 155 29.65 -9.65 6.82
CA SER A 155 30.19 -10.02 8.14
C SER A 155 30.47 -11.53 8.27
N LEU A 156 31.07 -12.12 7.25
CA LEU A 156 31.20 -13.59 7.13
C LEU A 156 32.09 -14.19 8.22
N ASN A 157 33.08 -13.43 8.71
CA ASN A 157 34.03 -13.85 9.74
C ASN A 157 33.38 -14.15 11.10
N ASP A 158 32.26 -13.50 11.41
CA ASP A 158 31.59 -13.68 12.69
C ASP A 158 30.69 -14.93 12.70
N LYS A 159 30.47 -15.55 11.53
CA LYS A 159 29.39 -16.52 11.31
C LYS A 159 29.84 -17.85 10.71
N LEU A 160 30.89 -17.84 9.90
CA LEU A 160 31.39 -19.00 9.19
C LEU A 160 32.81 -19.33 9.64
N ASN A 161 33.13 -20.61 9.66
CA ASN A 161 34.49 -21.07 9.92
C ASN A 161 35.39 -20.75 8.71
N GLU A 162 36.71 -20.64 8.93
CA GLU A 162 37.67 -20.33 7.85
C GLU A 162 37.55 -21.27 6.64
N GLN A 163 37.29 -22.56 6.88
CA GLN A 163 37.06 -23.53 5.80
C GLN A 163 35.81 -23.19 4.97
N GLN A 164 34.70 -22.84 5.62
CA GLN A 164 33.46 -22.48 4.93
C GLN A 164 33.62 -21.18 4.13
N ILE A 165 34.37 -20.23 4.67
CA ILE A 165 34.69 -18.98 3.96
C ILE A 165 35.49 -19.29 2.69
N GLN A 166 36.47 -20.20 2.76
CA GLN A 166 37.25 -20.61 1.60
C GLN A 166 36.40 -21.33 0.54
N GLU A 167 35.53 -22.26 0.96
CA GLU A 167 34.63 -22.98 0.04
C GLU A 167 33.66 -22.02 -0.68
N LEU A 168 33.13 -21.04 0.05
CA LEU A 168 32.29 -20.00 -0.54
C LEU A 168 33.08 -19.11 -1.50
N HIS A 169 34.29 -18.72 -1.13
CA HIS A 169 35.20 -17.93 -1.98
C HIS A 169 35.47 -18.64 -3.31
N ASP A 170 35.84 -19.91 -3.27
CA ASP A 170 36.14 -20.71 -4.46
C ASP A 170 34.90 -20.83 -5.37
N LEU A 171 33.72 -20.99 -4.77
CA LEU A 171 32.46 -20.99 -5.51
C LEU A 171 32.18 -19.63 -6.18
N LEU A 172 32.33 -18.52 -5.47
CA LEU A 172 32.08 -17.20 -6.01
C LEU A 172 33.09 -16.83 -7.10
N LEU A 173 34.36 -17.22 -6.95
CA LEU A 173 35.41 -17.04 -7.97
C LEU A 173 35.07 -17.75 -9.27
N LYS A 174 34.52 -18.97 -9.21
CA LYS A 174 34.04 -19.72 -10.38
C LYS A 174 32.99 -18.93 -11.17
N PHE A 175 32.22 -18.08 -10.49
CA PHE A 175 31.17 -17.23 -11.08
C PHE A 175 31.56 -15.75 -11.18
N SER A 176 32.83 -15.38 -10.98
CA SER A 176 33.35 -13.99 -11.05
C SER A 176 32.82 -13.15 -12.23
N LYS A 177 32.57 -13.78 -13.39
CA LYS A 177 32.04 -13.11 -14.60
C LYS A 177 30.60 -12.58 -14.49
N ILE A 178 29.76 -13.17 -13.63
CA ILE A 178 28.36 -12.72 -13.47
C ILE A 178 28.25 -11.51 -12.53
N PHE A 179 29.25 -11.32 -11.68
CA PHE A 179 29.36 -10.19 -10.77
C PHE A 179 29.78 -8.95 -11.54
N SER A 180 28.86 -8.00 -11.72
CA SER A 180 29.15 -6.78 -12.46
C SER A 180 28.16 -5.67 -12.13
N ASN A 181 28.65 -4.44 -12.02
CA ASN A 181 27.80 -3.23 -11.97
C ASN A 181 27.17 -2.90 -13.33
N LYS A 182 27.61 -3.55 -14.41
CA LYS A 182 27.03 -3.40 -15.75
C LYS A 182 25.87 -4.39 -15.91
N PRO A 183 24.69 -3.93 -16.35
CA PRO A 183 23.57 -4.83 -16.61
C PRO A 183 23.91 -5.79 -17.75
N GLY A 184 23.60 -7.07 -17.54
CA GLY A 184 23.71 -8.12 -18.55
C GLY A 184 22.70 -7.99 -19.69
N LYS A 185 22.58 -9.05 -20.49
CA LYS A 185 21.58 -9.18 -21.55
C LYS A 185 21.05 -10.60 -21.53
N THR A 186 19.81 -10.76 -21.10
CA THR A 186 19.15 -12.05 -21.29
C THR A 186 18.71 -12.23 -22.73
N HIS A 187 18.64 -13.49 -23.13
CA HIS A 187 18.08 -13.97 -24.40
C HIS A 187 16.79 -14.78 -24.21
N LEU A 188 16.38 -15.03 -22.96
CA LEU A 188 15.24 -15.90 -22.64
C LEU A 188 13.89 -15.24 -22.94
N VAL A 189 13.79 -13.93 -22.71
CA VAL A 189 12.54 -13.18 -22.85
C VAL A 189 12.78 -11.80 -23.46
N MET A 190 11.77 -11.31 -24.16
CA MET A 190 11.67 -9.90 -24.57
C MET A 190 10.42 -9.28 -23.97
N HIS A 191 10.51 -8.03 -23.52
CA HIS A 191 9.35 -7.28 -23.07
C HIS A 191 8.62 -6.65 -24.25
N ASP A 192 7.30 -6.83 -24.30
CA ASP A 192 6.43 -6.23 -25.31
C ASP A 192 5.32 -5.40 -24.65
N ILE A 193 4.80 -4.41 -25.38
CA ILE A 193 3.74 -3.52 -24.91
C ILE A 193 2.52 -3.68 -25.79
N GLN A 194 1.45 -4.23 -25.22
CA GLN A 194 0.15 -4.33 -25.85
C GLN A 194 -0.74 -3.16 -25.42
N LEU A 195 -1.20 -2.38 -26.38
CA LEU A 195 -2.09 -1.25 -26.15
C LEU A 195 -3.56 -1.69 -26.24
N ILE A 196 -4.42 -1.04 -25.46
CA ILE A 196 -5.88 -1.16 -25.53
C ILE A 196 -6.39 -0.38 -26.75
N GLU A 197 -5.79 0.78 -27.00
CA GLU A 197 -6.08 1.68 -28.10
C GLU A 197 -4.76 2.15 -28.74
N ASN A 198 -4.74 2.27 -30.07
CA ASN A 198 -3.54 2.63 -30.83
C ASN A 198 -3.36 4.16 -30.98
N THR A 199 -3.91 4.93 -30.04
CA THR A 199 -3.86 6.40 -30.07
C THR A 199 -2.44 6.86 -29.67
N PRO A 200 -1.67 7.51 -30.56
CA PRO A 200 -0.31 7.92 -30.25
C PRO A 200 -0.26 8.94 -29.11
N ILE A 201 0.63 8.72 -28.15
CA ILE A 201 0.85 9.65 -27.04
C ILE A 201 2.08 10.47 -27.36
N GLN A 202 1.92 11.77 -27.59
CA GLN A 202 3.04 12.70 -27.70
C GLN A 202 3.08 13.65 -26.52
N CYS A 203 4.13 13.56 -25.71
CA CYS A 203 4.36 14.47 -24.60
C CYS A 203 5.52 15.41 -24.90
N LYS A 204 5.39 16.65 -24.42
CA LYS A 204 6.50 17.61 -24.44
C LYS A 204 7.45 17.30 -23.28
N PRO A 205 8.77 17.49 -23.44
CA PRO A 205 9.72 17.35 -22.35
C PRO A 205 9.42 18.36 -21.24
N TYR A 206 9.72 18.00 -20.00
CA TYR A 206 9.62 18.92 -18.88
C TYR A 206 10.71 19.99 -18.96
N ARG A 207 10.37 21.21 -18.51
CA ARG A 207 11.36 22.26 -18.33
C ARG A 207 12.19 21.94 -17.09
N ILE A 208 13.49 21.81 -17.28
CA ILE A 208 14.46 21.49 -16.23
C ILE A 208 15.47 22.64 -16.07
N SER A 209 16.09 22.72 -14.89
CA SER A 209 17.17 23.68 -14.62
C SER A 209 18.47 23.30 -15.33
N PRO A 210 19.42 24.23 -15.52
CA PRO A 210 20.74 23.92 -16.11
C PRO A 210 21.47 22.79 -15.35
N ARG A 211 21.50 22.85 -14.01
CA ARG A 211 22.08 21.80 -13.15
C ARG A 211 21.49 20.42 -13.43
N GLN A 212 20.15 20.32 -13.47
CA GLN A 212 19.47 19.07 -13.76
C GLN A 212 19.72 18.57 -15.19
N THR A 213 19.93 19.50 -16.13
CA THR A 213 20.25 19.18 -17.52
C THR A 213 21.63 18.52 -17.62
N GLU A 214 22.63 19.02 -16.91
CA GLU A 214 23.98 18.43 -16.90
C GLU A 214 23.98 17.02 -16.30
N ILE A 215 23.26 16.82 -15.19
CA ILE A 215 23.10 15.51 -14.56
C ILE A 215 22.42 14.53 -15.53
N LEU A 216 21.31 14.94 -16.16
CA LEU A 216 20.58 14.10 -17.12
C LEU A 216 21.41 13.79 -18.36
N LYS A 217 22.17 14.75 -18.90
CA LYS A 217 23.06 14.51 -20.05
C LYS A 217 24.12 13.46 -19.71
N THR A 218 24.76 13.61 -18.56
CA THR A 218 25.78 12.65 -18.09
C THR A 218 25.22 11.24 -18.00
N GLU A 219 24.00 11.08 -17.46
CA GLU A 219 23.40 9.75 -17.35
C GLU A 219 22.93 9.20 -18.70
N ILE A 220 22.36 10.03 -19.57
CA ILE A 220 21.97 9.65 -20.94
C ILE A 220 23.20 9.19 -21.75
N ASP A 221 24.32 9.90 -21.65
CA ASP A 221 25.57 9.53 -22.34
C ASP A 221 26.08 8.16 -21.88
N LYS A 222 25.97 7.87 -20.58
CA LYS A 222 26.26 6.54 -20.04
C LYS A 222 25.29 5.48 -20.58
N MET A 223 23.97 5.77 -20.61
CA MET A 223 22.97 4.84 -21.16
C MET A 223 23.21 4.53 -22.65
N LEU A 224 23.61 5.54 -23.43
CA LEU A 224 24.00 5.39 -24.84
C LEU A 224 25.26 4.54 -24.98
N LYS A 225 26.30 4.81 -24.19
CA LYS A 225 27.56 4.02 -24.18
C LYS A 225 27.31 2.55 -23.87
N HIS A 226 26.36 2.26 -22.98
CA HIS A 226 25.98 0.89 -22.61
C HIS A 226 24.94 0.24 -23.53
N LYS A 227 24.51 0.92 -24.61
CA LYS A 227 23.47 0.44 -25.54
C LYS A 227 22.18 0.03 -24.81
N ILE A 228 21.83 0.78 -23.76
CA ILE A 228 20.54 0.68 -23.07
C ILE A 228 19.47 1.44 -23.86
N ILE A 229 19.88 2.56 -24.46
CA ILE A 229 19.07 3.43 -25.31
C ILE A 229 19.82 3.75 -26.59
N GLU A 230 19.09 4.26 -27.59
CA GLU A 230 19.62 4.82 -28.82
C GLU A 230 18.93 6.15 -29.15
N LEU A 231 19.56 6.96 -30.00
CA LEU A 231 18.90 8.13 -30.59
C LEU A 231 17.84 7.67 -31.59
N GLY A 232 16.64 8.24 -31.49
CA GLY A 232 15.60 7.95 -32.47
C GLY A 232 14.26 8.55 -32.14
N ASP A 233 13.46 8.76 -33.18
CA ASP A 233 12.13 9.38 -33.08
C ASP A 233 11.02 8.33 -33.01
N SER A 234 9.87 8.71 -32.46
CA SER A 234 8.69 7.86 -32.42
C SER A 234 7.44 8.71 -32.41
N ASP A 235 6.33 8.12 -32.83
CA ASP A 235 5.00 8.69 -32.66
C ASP A 235 4.48 8.58 -31.21
N TYR A 236 5.17 7.81 -30.35
CA TYR A 236 4.98 7.80 -28.90
C TYR A 236 6.16 8.49 -28.20
N THR A 237 5.87 9.43 -27.30
CA THR A 237 6.88 10.05 -26.44
C THR A 237 6.36 10.24 -25.02
N SER A 238 7.17 9.81 -24.05
CA SER A 238 6.98 10.09 -22.62
C SER A 238 8.08 11.03 -22.12
N PRO A 239 7.78 12.02 -21.26
CA PRO A 239 8.79 12.95 -20.79
C PRO A 239 9.65 12.32 -19.70
N MET A 240 10.94 12.65 -19.66
CA MET A 240 11.84 12.28 -18.56
C MET A 240 11.87 13.38 -17.48
N ILE A 241 11.93 12.98 -16.22
CA ILE A 241 12.06 13.85 -15.05
C ILE A 241 13.20 13.37 -14.15
N LEU A 242 13.91 14.31 -13.53
CA LEU A 242 14.90 14.01 -12.49
C LEU A 242 14.23 14.12 -11.12
N VAL A 243 14.22 13.02 -10.36
CA VAL A 243 13.71 12.96 -8.99
C VAL A 243 14.88 13.03 -8.04
N GLU A 244 14.89 14.03 -7.17
CA GLU A 244 15.97 14.25 -6.20
C GLU A 244 15.42 14.10 -4.78
N VAL A 245 16.08 13.27 -3.98
CA VAL A 245 15.76 13.06 -2.57
C VAL A 245 16.99 13.44 -1.77
N ALA A 246 16.83 14.19 -0.68
CA ALA A 246 17.95 14.60 0.16
C ALA A 246 18.75 13.37 0.64
N GLY A 247 20.06 13.39 0.42
CA GLY A 247 20.97 12.30 0.79
C GLY A 247 20.94 11.07 -0.12
N LYS A 248 20.20 11.11 -1.25
CA LYS A 248 20.24 10.06 -2.28
C LYS A 248 20.64 10.65 -3.64
N ASP A 249 21.23 9.81 -4.49
CA ASP A 249 21.60 10.22 -5.83
C ASP A 249 20.36 10.61 -6.67
N PRO A 250 20.48 11.63 -7.55
CA PRO A 250 19.41 12.01 -8.46
C PRO A 250 18.96 10.85 -9.36
N ARG A 251 17.66 10.66 -9.51
CA ARG A 251 17.06 9.52 -10.21
C ARG A 251 16.37 9.96 -11.49
N PRO A 252 16.88 9.60 -12.66
CA PRO A 252 16.23 9.92 -13.92
C PRO A 252 15.11 8.91 -14.20
N CYS A 253 13.88 9.40 -14.17
CA CYS A 253 12.65 8.60 -14.30
C CYS A 253 11.89 9.00 -15.56
N ILE A 254 11.35 8.02 -16.29
CA ILE A 254 10.48 8.28 -17.44
C ILE A 254 9.03 8.23 -16.96
N ASP A 255 8.27 9.29 -17.23
CA ASP A 255 6.87 9.36 -16.83
C ASP A 255 5.96 8.60 -17.79
N TYR A 256 5.85 7.29 -17.59
CA TYR A 256 4.95 6.42 -18.34
C TYR A 256 3.50 6.47 -17.86
N ARG A 257 3.08 7.40 -16.99
CA ARG A 257 1.69 7.40 -16.45
C ARG A 257 0.62 7.48 -17.55
N LYS A 258 0.86 8.23 -18.63
CA LYS A 258 -0.08 8.30 -19.77
C LYS A 258 -0.06 7.00 -20.58
N LEU A 259 1.13 6.45 -20.84
CA LEU A 259 1.29 5.19 -21.54
C LEU A 259 0.61 4.04 -20.76
N ASN A 260 0.89 3.91 -19.46
CA ASN A 260 0.34 2.87 -18.60
C ASN A 260 -1.20 2.87 -18.51
N LYS A 261 -1.86 4.00 -18.79
CA LYS A 261 -3.33 4.07 -18.86
C LYS A 261 -3.89 3.34 -20.07
N ILE A 262 -3.20 3.41 -21.21
CA ILE A 262 -3.61 2.79 -22.46
C ILE A 262 -2.99 1.40 -22.66
N THR A 263 -2.03 0.99 -21.82
CA THR A 263 -1.46 -0.37 -21.84
C THR A 263 -2.39 -1.40 -21.21
N LYS A 264 -2.61 -2.51 -21.91
CA LYS A 264 -3.36 -3.67 -21.41
C LYS A 264 -2.63 -4.29 -20.21
N THR A 265 -3.32 -4.38 -19.08
CA THR A 265 -2.74 -4.96 -17.86
C THR A 265 -2.49 -6.45 -18.04
N GLN A 266 -1.30 -6.91 -17.68
CA GLN A 266 -0.98 -8.34 -17.55
C GLN A 266 -0.79 -8.69 -16.07
N PHE A 267 -1.15 -9.91 -15.69
CA PHE A 267 -1.08 -10.37 -14.31
C PHE A 267 -0.28 -11.66 -14.22
N PHE A 268 0.69 -11.68 -13.31
CA PHE A 268 1.44 -12.87 -12.94
C PHE A 268 1.06 -13.22 -11.50
N PRO A 269 0.68 -14.48 -11.19
CA PRO A 269 0.31 -14.86 -9.84
C PRO A 269 1.55 -14.79 -8.95
N LEU A 270 1.60 -13.78 -8.08
CA LEU A 270 2.63 -13.71 -7.06
C LEU A 270 2.26 -14.64 -5.90
N PRO A 271 3.20 -15.44 -5.40
CA PRO A 271 2.96 -16.28 -4.23
C PRO A 271 2.68 -15.41 -3.00
N ASN A 272 2.03 -16.01 -1.99
CA ASN A 272 1.73 -15.32 -0.75
C ASN A 272 3.03 -14.91 -0.02
N ILE A 273 3.20 -13.61 0.23
CA ILE A 273 4.38 -13.03 0.90
C ILE A 273 4.61 -13.68 2.26
N GLU A 274 3.55 -13.86 3.05
CA GLU A 274 3.63 -14.44 4.40
C GLU A 274 4.25 -15.84 4.35
N GLN A 275 3.75 -16.68 3.44
CA GLN A 275 4.25 -18.04 3.24
C GLN A 275 5.74 -18.06 2.84
N ARG A 276 6.17 -17.10 2.00
CA ARG A 276 7.58 -16.99 1.59
C ARG A 276 8.48 -16.55 2.73
N VAL A 277 8.03 -15.58 3.52
CA VAL A 277 8.72 -15.15 4.73
C VAL A 277 8.87 -16.32 5.71
N GLU A 278 7.85 -17.14 5.91
CA GLU A 278 7.89 -18.34 6.78
C GLU A 278 8.88 -19.38 6.31
N THR A 279 8.83 -19.69 5.00
CA THR A 279 9.70 -20.69 4.40
C THR A 279 11.17 -20.30 4.55
N VAL A 280 11.50 -19.03 4.26
CA VAL A 280 12.87 -18.52 4.40
C VAL A 280 13.27 -18.39 5.86
N ALA A 281 12.34 -18.00 6.76
CA ALA A 281 12.62 -17.89 8.19
C ALA A 281 13.00 -19.22 8.84
N ALA A 282 12.45 -20.34 8.37
CA ALA A 282 12.77 -21.68 8.87
C ALA A 282 14.22 -22.12 8.61
N ALA A 283 14.90 -21.51 7.64
CA ALA A 283 16.21 -21.93 7.20
C ALA A 283 17.35 -21.49 8.14
N LYS A 284 18.46 -22.25 8.10
CA LYS A 284 19.70 -21.95 8.83
C LYS A 284 20.67 -21.08 8.03
N TYR A 285 20.74 -21.31 6.73
CA TYR A 285 21.60 -20.56 5.80
C TYR A 285 20.74 -19.89 4.74
N ILE A 286 20.90 -18.57 4.60
CA ILE A 286 20.13 -17.75 3.68
C ILE A 286 21.07 -16.87 2.87
N SER A 287 20.95 -16.93 1.55
CA SER A 287 21.61 -16.01 0.64
C SER A 287 20.57 -15.23 -0.15
N VAL A 288 20.72 -13.92 -0.29
CA VAL A 288 19.86 -13.06 -1.09
C VAL A 288 20.69 -12.47 -2.22
N LEU A 289 20.29 -12.77 -3.45
CA LEU A 289 20.93 -12.27 -4.67
C LEU A 289 20.10 -11.11 -5.23
N ASP A 290 20.76 -9.98 -5.48
CA ASP A 290 20.18 -8.78 -6.11
C ASP A 290 20.73 -8.66 -7.54
N LEU A 291 19.84 -8.63 -8.53
CA LEU A 291 20.23 -8.53 -9.94
C LEU A 291 20.59 -7.08 -10.31
N THR A 292 21.72 -6.91 -11.01
CA THR A 292 22.20 -5.58 -11.41
C THR A 292 21.23 -4.91 -12.37
N LYS A 293 20.47 -3.93 -11.86
CA LYS A 293 19.50 -3.17 -12.67
C LYS A 293 18.56 -4.12 -13.44
N GLY A 294 17.93 -5.06 -12.72
CA GLY A 294 17.20 -6.22 -13.27
C GLY A 294 16.42 -5.96 -14.57
N TYR A 295 15.58 -4.92 -14.60
CA TYR A 295 14.80 -4.59 -15.80
C TYR A 295 15.65 -4.24 -17.03
N TRP A 296 16.78 -3.54 -16.88
CA TRP A 296 17.65 -3.20 -18.01
C TRP A 296 18.34 -4.42 -18.64
N GLN A 297 18.32 -5.57 -17.98
CA GLN A 297 18.85 -6.80 -18.55
C GLN A 297 17.90 -7.44 -19.57
N ILE A 298 16.61 -7.08 -19.53
CA ILE A 298 15.56 -7.58 -20.43
C ILE A 298 15.48 -6.70 -21.69
N PRO A 299 15.67 -7.26 -22.90
CA PRO A 299 15.50 -6.53 -24.15
C PRO A 299 14.03 -6.20 -24.46
N LEU A 300 13.78 -5.09 -25.16
CA LEU A 300 12.46 -4.73 -25.69
C LEU A 300 12.26 -5.26 -27.11
N THR A 301 11.04 -5.66 -27.47
CA THR A 301 10.64 -5.91 -28.86
C THR A 301 10.70 -4.61 -29.68
N PRO A 302 10.91 -4.66 -31.01
CA PRO A 302 10.94 -3.45 -31.83
C PRO A 302 9.67 -2.58 -31.69
N ASN A 303 8.51 -3.22 -31.51
CA ASN A 303 7.25 -2.53 -31.22
C ASN A 303 7.29 -1.81 -29.87
N ALA A 304 7.74 -2.47 -28.80
CA ALA A 304 7.85 -1.84 -27.49
C ALA A 304 8.92 -0.74 -27.44
N GLN A 305 10.02 -0.87 -28.19
CA GLN A 305 11.03 0.20 -28.33
C GLN A 305 10.39 1.48 -28.89
N ARG A 306 9.55 1.34 -29.92
CA ARG A 306 8.76 2.45 -30.49
C ARG A 306 7.81 3.06 -29.46
N ILE A 307 7.04 2.24 -28.75
CA ILE A 307 6.02 2.72 -27.80
C ILE A 307 6.64 3.34 -26.52
N ALA A 308 7.74 2.79 -26.03
CA ALA A 308 8.39 3.23 -24.80
C ALA A 308 9.38 4.41 -25.00
N THR A 309 9.45 4.97 -26.22
CA THR A 309 10.31 6.10 -26.55
C THR A 309 10.06 7.29 -25.61
N PHE A 310 11.13 7.98 -25.21
CA PHE A 310 11.07 9.09 -24.28
C PHE A 310 11.80 10.32 -24.80
N VAL A 311 11.44 11.49 -24.25
CA VAL A 311 11.94 12.79 -24.69
C VAL A 311 12.52 13.59 -23.53
N THR A 312 13.64 14.26 -23.81
CA THR A 312 14.28 15.23 -22.92
C THR A 312 14.34 16.60 -23.61
N SER A 313 14.82 17.64 -22.91
CA SER A 313 15.00 18.97 -23.51
C SER A 313 16.06 19.04 -24.61
N PHE A 314 16.86 17.97 -24.77
CA PHE A 314 18.02 17.93 -25.68
C PHE A 314 18.02 16.72 -26.62
N GLY A 315 16.95 15.92 -26.67
CA GLY A 315 16.84 14.81 -27.61
C GLY A 315 15.67 13.88 -27.37
N THR A 316 15.40 13.03 -28.36
CA THR A 316 14.45 11.90 -28.28
C THR A 316 15.24 10.59 -28.33
N PHE A 317 14.91 9.67 -27.43
CA PHE A 317 15.67 8.44 -27.24
C PHE A 317 14.74 7.23 -27.20
N ARG A 318 15.10 6.19 -27.95
CA ARG A 318 14.41 4.90 -27.95
C ARG A 318 15.10 3.95 -26.98
N PRO A 319 14.39 3.38 -26.00
CA PRO A 319 14.97 2.36 -25.14
C PRO A 319 15.11 1.04 -25.90
N LEU A 320 16.28 0.39 -25.80
CA LEU A 320 16.53 -0.96 -26.32
C LEU A 320 16.27 -2.04 -25.26
N ARG A 321 16.29 -1.63 -23.99
CA ARG A 321 16.06 -2.44 -22.79
C ARG A 321 14.86 -1.97 -22.03
N MET A 322 14.25 -2.84 -21.25
CA MET A 322 13.02 -2.54 -20.51
C MET A 322 13.28 -1.44 -19.47
N PRO A 323 12.73 -0.22 -19.65
CA PRO A 323 12.89 0.86 -18.70
C PRO A 323 12.00 0.65 -17.48
N PHE A 324 12.41 1.24 -16.35
CA PHE A 324 11.59 1.29 -15.16
C PHE A 324 10.32 2.13 -15.38
N GLY A 325 9.28 1.84 -14.62
CA GLY A 325 8.00 2.59 -14.65
C GLY A 325 6.98 2.08 -15.67
N LEU A 326 7.32 1.09 -16.52
CA LEU A 326 6.34 0.42 -17.37
C LEU A 326 5.40 -0.48 -16.54
N LYS A 327 4.11 -0.42 -16.86
CA LYS A 327 3.05 -1.15 -16.14
C LYS A 327 3.28 -2.65 -15.98
N ASN A 328 3.74 -3.32 -17.04
CA ASN A 328 3.90 -4.78 -17.10
C ASN A 328 5.38 -5.21 -16.96
N ALA A 329 6.28 -4.32 -16.53
CA ALA A 329 7.67 -4.69 -16.29
C ALA A 329 7.80 -5.77 -15.20
N PRO A 330 7.12 -5.65 -14.03
CA PRO A 330 7.14 -6.70 -13.00
C PRO A 330 6.60 -8.04 -13.53
N PHE A 331 5.53 -8.03 -14.33
CA PHE A 331 4.97 -9.24 -14.94
C PHE A 331 6.02 -10.01 -15.76
N THR A 332 6.72 -9.31 -16.64
CA THR A 332 7.71 -9.94 -17.54
C THR A 332 8.91 -10.45 -16.74
N PHE A 333 9.34 -9.67 -15.75
CA PHE A 333 10.45 -10.03 -14.88
C PHE A 333 10.12 -11.26 -14.02
N SER A 334 8.98 -11.26 -13.32
CA SER A 334 8.56 -12.39 -12.48
C SER A 334 8.38 -13.67 -13.31
N LYS A 335 7.86 -13.56 -14.53
CA LYS A 335 7.76 -14.70 -15.45
C LYS A 335 9.14 -15.27 -15.80
N MET A 336 10.08 -14.42 -16.20
CA MET A 336 11.45 -14.83 -16.50
C MET A 336 12.12 -15.51 -15.30
N MET A 337 11.96 -14.93 -14.11
CA MET A 337 12.53 -15.49 -12.89
C MET A 337 11.92 -16.85 -12.53
N ALA A 338 10.62 -17.03 -12.71
CA ALA A 338 9.98 -18.33 -12.53
C ALA A 338 10.52 -19.38 -13.52
N ASP A 339 10.73 -19.00 -14.79
CA ASP A 339 11.29 -19.89 -15.81
C ASP A 339 12.75 -20.27 -15.48
N ILE A 340 13.57 -19.32 -15.03
CA ILE A 340 14.95 -19.57 -14.60
C ILE A 340 14.97 -20.49 -13.36
N LEU A 341 14.14 -20.21 -12.36
CA LEU A 341 14.13 -20.96 -11.10
C LEU A 341 13.35 -22.27 -11.18
N HIS A 342 12.80 -22.63 -12.34
CA HIS A 342 12.05 -23.87 -12.52
C HIS A 342 12.81 -25.10 -12.02
N GLY A 343 12.22 -25.85 -11.09
CA GLY A 343 12.85 -27.02 -10.46
C GLY A 343 13.74 -26.71 -9.25
N CYS A 344 13.87 -25.44 -8.86
CA CYS A 344 14.58 -24.98 -7.66
C CYS A 344 13.63 -24.42 -6.59
N ASP A 345 12.32 -24.61 -6.74
CA ASP A 345 11.28 -24.00 -5.90
C ASP A 345 11.36 -24.39 -4.40
N HIS A 346 12.04 -25.49 -4.10
CA HIS A 346 12.21 -26.05 -2.75
C HIS A 346 13.37 -25.43 -1.96
N PHE A 347 14.25 -24.66 -2.59
CA PHE A 347 15.36 -23.95 -1.92
C PHE A 347 15.58 -22.52 -2.44
N ALA A 348 14.81 -22.07 -3.43
CA ALA A 348 14.88 -20.71 -3.95
C ALA A 348 13.49 -20.08 -4.04
N VAL A 349 13.37 -18.82 -3.61
CA VAL A 349 12.16 -18.01 -3.74
C VAL A 349 12.47 -16.75 -4.53
N PRO A 350 11.88 -16.57 -5.73
CA PRO A 350 11.90 -15.28 -6.40
C PRO A 350 10.93 -14.31 -5.73
N TYR A 351 11.35 -13.06 -5.56
CA TYR A 351 10.43 -11.96 -5.30
C TYR A 351 10.88 -10.71 -6.04
N LEU A 352 10.11 -10.30 -7.04
CA LEU A 352 10.47 -9.22 -7.95
C LEU A 352 11.93 -9.38 -8.39
N ASP A 353 12.80 -8.41 -8.11
CA ASP A 353 14.19 -8.33 -8.56
C ASP A 353 15.19 -9.17 -7.74
N ASP A 354 14.76 -9.72 -6.60
CA ASP A 354 15.62 -10.47 -5.66
C ASP A 354 15.34 -11.99 -5.71
N VAL A 355 16.39 -12.77 -5.47
CA VAL A 355 16.29 -14.23 -5.28
C VAL A 355 16.81 -14.60 -3.91
N ALA A 356 15.93 -15.10 -3.05
CA ALA A 356 16.33 -15.69 -1.77
C ALA A 356 16.59 -17.19 -1.95
N ILE A 357 17.76 -17.65 -1.54
CA ILE A 357 18.20 -19.04 -1.53
C ILE A 357 18.33 -19.44 -0.07
N TYR A 358 17.72 -20.55 0.32
CA TYR A 358 17.63 -20.97 1.72
C TYR A 358 17.92 -22.46 1.88
N SER A 359 18.59 -22.85 2.96
CA SER A 359 19.05 -24.24 3.18
C SER A 359 19.22 -24.56 4.66
N ASN A 360 19.23 -25.86 5.00
CA ASN A 360 19.33 -26.35 6.37
C ASN A 360 20.73 -26.85 6.75
N SER A 361 21.58 -27.17 5.77
CA SER A 361 22.99 -27.52 5.94
C SER A 361 23.89 -26.68 5.05
N TRP A 362 25.18 -26.64 5.37
CA TRP A 362 26.18 -25.87 4.63
C TRP A 362 26.45 -26.47 3.24
N GLU A 363 26.57 -27.79 3.17
CA GLU A 363 26.85 -28.54 1.95
C GLU A 363 25.71 -28.39 0.94
N GLU A 364 24.45 -28.48 1.41
CA GLU A 364 23.28 -28.18 0.59
C GLU A 364 23.30 -26.73 0.13
N HIS A 365 23.66 -25.78 0.99
CA HIS A 365 23.66 -24.36 0.64
C HIS A 365 24.62 -24.04 -0.50
N LEU A 366 25.84 -24.59 -0.47
CA LEU A 366 26.80 -24.46 -1.56
C LEU A 366 26.30 -25.09 -2.86
N SER A 367 25.69 -26.28 -2.77
CA SER A 367 25.07 -26.94 -3.93
C SER A 367 23.96 -26.10 -4.55
N HIS A 368 23.06 -25.55 -3.72
CA HIS A 368 21.97 -24.68 -4.14
C HIS A 368 22.48 -23.37 -4.76
N LEU A 369 23.48 -22.73 -4.16
CA LEU A 369 24.12 -21.54 -4.72
C LEU A 369 24.74 -21.83 -6.09
N ASN A 370 25.49 -22.94 -6.22
CA ASN A 370 26.07 -23.34 -7.49
C ASN A 370 25.00 -23.57 -8.57
N ALA A 371 23.88 -24.22 -8.22
CA ALA A 371 22.77 -24.45 -9.14
C ALA A 371 22.14 -23.13 -9.63
N ILE A 372 21.81 -22.22 -8.71
CA ILE A 372 21.19 -20.93 -9.08
C ILE A 372 22.15 -20.04 -9.87
N MET A 373 23.40 -19.91 -9.43
CA MET A 373 24.40 -19.09 -10.14
C MET A 373 24.69 -19.62 -11.55
N SER A 374 24.69 -20.94 -11.73
CA SER A 374 24.81 -21.54 -13.07
C SER A 374 23.64 -21.13 -13.96
N LYS A 375 22.41 -21.20 -13.46
CA LYS A 375 21.23 -20.79 -14.24
C LYS A 375 21.21 -19.28 -14.55
N ILE A 376 21.62 -18.43 -13.62
CA ILE A 376 21.75 -16.98 -13.84
C ILE A 376 22.80 -16.70 -14.92
N LYS A 377 23.95 -17.38 -14.84
CA LYS A 377 25.02 -17.29 -15.85
C LYS A 377 24.51 -17.70 -17.23
N ASP A 378 23.83 -18.85 -17.32
CA ASP A 378 23.30 -19.37 -18.57
C ASP A 378 22.22 -18.44 -19.14
N ALA A 379 21.41 -17.80 -18.30
CA ALA A 379 20.44 -16.80 -18.70
C ALA A 379 21.06 -15.47 -19.19
N GLY A 380 22.38 -15.26 -19.04
CA GLY A 380 23.08 -14.03 -19.41
C GLY A 380 22.80 -12.85 -18.48
N LEU A 381 22.39 -13.13 -17.23
CA LEU A 381 22.10 -12.13 -16.22
C LEU A 381 23.33 -11.81 -15.37
N THR A 382 23.39 -10.59 -14.84
CA THR A 382 24.44 -10.11 -13.93
C THR A 382 23.87 -9.74 -12.56
N ILE A 383 24.69 -9.95 -11.54
CA ILE A 383 24.36 -9.78 -10.12
C ILE A 383 25.17 -8.60 -9.56
N LYS A 384 24.56 -7.81 -8.67
CA LYS A 384 25.21 -6.68 -8.00
C LYS A 384 25.88 -7.17 -6.70
N PRO A 385 27.22 -7.30 -6.63
CA PRO A 385 27.89 -7.96 -5.52
C PRO A 385 27.61 -7.30 -4.16
N ILE A 386 27.73 -5.98 -4.10
CA ILE A 386 27.61 -5.17 -2.86
C ILE A 386 26.21 -5.31 -2.22
N LYS A 387 25.18 -5.55 -3.03
CA LYS A 387 23.81 -5.70 -2.54
C LYS A 387 23.45 -7.14 -2.18
N CYS A 388 24.24 -8.11 -2.64
CA CYS A 388 24.02 -9.50 -2.29
C CYS A 388 24.43 -9.75 -0.84
N LYS A 389 23.75 -10.71 -0.22
CA LYS A 389 24.10 -11.24 1.09
C LYS A 389 24.27 -12.73 0.93
N PHE A 390 25.43 -13.26 1.30
CA PHE A 390 25.73 -14.69 1.18
C PHE A 390 25.77 -15.35 2.55
N ALA A 391 25.26 -16.58 2.62
CA ALA A 391 25.40 -17.49 3.76
C ALA A 391 25.09 -16.84 5.13
N GLN A 392 24.02 -16.05 5.18
CA GLN A 392 23.59 -15.40 6.41
C GLN A 392 22.70 -16.32 7.23
N ASP A 393 22.88 -16.28 8.55
CA ASP A 393 21.96 -16.87 9.51
C ASP A 393 20.66 -16.05 9.67
N ARG A 394 20.75 -14.73 9.41
CA ARG A 394 19.63 -13.79 9.42
C ARG A 394 19.78 -12.76 8.31
N VAL A 395 18.70 -12.49 7.59
CA VAL A 395 18.69 -11.51 6.50
C VAL A 395 17.43 -10.66 6.53
N LYS A 396 17.53 -9.43 6.02
CA LYS A 396 16.37 -8.61 5.70
C LYS A 396 15.73 -9.13 4.40
N TYR A 397 14.51 -9.64 4.49
CA TYR A 397 13.76 -10.17 3.35
C TYR A 397 12.31 -9.71 3.41
N LEU A 398 11.81 -9.13 2.31
CA LEU A 398 10.43 -8.63 2.16
C LEU A 398 9.98 -7.70 3.29
N GLY A 399 10.86 -6.89 3.86
CA GLY A 399 10.49 -6.00 4.98
C GLY A 399 10.38 -6.69 6.34
N HIS A 400 10.88 -7.92 6.45
CA HIS A 400 11.07 -8.64 7.71
C HIS A 400 12.56 -8.95 7.90
N ILE A 401 12.98 -9.19 9.14
CA ILE A 401 14.25 -9.85 9.42
C ILE A 401 13.91 -11.32 9.65
N VAL A 402 14.51 -12.23 8.88
CA VAL A 402 14.18 -13.66 8.87
C VAL A 402 15.43 -14.51 9.07
N GLY A 403 15.27 -15.65 9.73
CA GLY A 403 16.29 -16.70 9.84
C GLY A 403 16.29 -17.37 11.22
N ARG A 404 16.97 -18.51 11.34
CA ARG A 404 17.03 -19.34 12.57
C ARG A 404 15.64 -19.72 13.13
N GLY A 405 14.65 -19.95 12.28
CA GLY A 405 13.30 -20.31 12.68
C GLY A 405 12.45 -19.16 13.20
N ILE A 406 12.92 -17.91 13.08
CA ILE A 406 12.21 -16.73 13.59
C ILE A 406 12.12 -15.62 12.56
N ARG A 407 11.13 -14.75 12.74
CA ARG A 407 10.94 -13.54 11.95
C ARG A 407 10.51 -12.36 12.82
N THR A 408 11.02 -11.18 12.50
CA THR A 408 10.66 -9.91 13.15
C THR A 408 10.39 -8.80 12.13
N PRO A 409 9.64 -7.75 12.50
CA PRO A 409 9.47 -6.57 11.65
C PRO A 409 10.82 -5.88 11.36
N ASN A 410 10.99 -5.37 10.14
CA ASN A 410 12.18 -4.58 9.82
C ASN A 410 12.17 -3.24 10.58
N GLU A 411 13.27 -2.97 11.29
CA GLU A 411 13.49 -1.78 12.11
C GLU A 411 13.25 -0.46 11.37
N VAL A 412 13.62 -0.38 10.09
CA VAL A 412 13.43 0.84 9.29
C VAL A 412 11.95 1.19 9.13
N LYS A 413 11.12 0.19 8.84
CA LYS A 413 9.67 0.37 8.68
C LYS A 413 9.00 0.60 10.04
N VAL A 414 9.48 -0.06 11.10
CA VAL A 414 9.01 0.18 12.47
C VAL A 414 9.32 1.62 12.88
N LYS A 415 10.54 2.11 12.62
CA LYS A 415 10.94 3.49 12.88
C LYS A 415 10.03 4.49 12.16
N ALA A 416 9.67 4.23 10.90
CA ALA A 416 8.70 5.06 10.18
C ALA A 416 7.32 5.10 10.86
N VAL A 417 6.87 3.99 11.48
CA VAL A 417 5.63 3.98 12.29
C VAL A 417 5.82 4.80 13.57
N LEU A 418 6.95 4.67 14.26
CA LEU A 418 7.26 5.38 15.50
C LEU A 418 7.36 6.89 15.28
N ASP A 419 8.03 7.31 14.21
CA ASP A 419 8.24 8.71 13.85
C ASP A 419 6.99 9.34 13.18
N PHE A 420 5.98 8.53 12.84
CA PHE A 420 4.77 9.01 12.18
C PHE A 420 4.07 10.08 13.04
N PRO A 421 3.79 11.29 12.52
CA PRO A 421 3.15 12.35 13.29
C PRO A 421 1.69 12.02 13.59
N VAL A 422 1.10 12.62 14.64
CA VAL A 422 -0.32 12.39 14.97
C VAL A 422 -1.18 12.75 13.75
N PRO A 423 -1.97 11.81 13.20
CA PRO A 423 -2.81 12.09 12.05
C PRO A 423 -3.79 13.22 12.34
N THR A 424 -3.97 14.11 11.38
CA THR A 424 -4.97 15.21 11.42
C THR A 424 -6.00 15.09 10.31
N THR A 425 -5.72 14.25 9.31
CA THR A 425 -6.57 14.02 8.13
C THR A 425 -6.88 12.54 7.95
N LYS A 426 -7.99 12.21 7.28
CA LYS A 426 -8.34 10.82 6.95
C LYS A 426 -7.29 10.14 6.07
N SER A 427 -6.61 10.89 5.20
CA SER A 427 -5.53 10.35 4.37
C SER A 427 -4.34 9.93 5.23
N GLN A 428 -3.95 10.75 6.22
CA GLN A 428 -2.90 10.39 7.18
C GLN A 428 -3.30 9.19 8.05
N VAL A 429 -4.56 9.09 8.49
CA VAL A 429 -5.03 7.91 9.23
C VAL A 429 -4.95 6.65 8.36
N ARG A 430 -5.35 6.71 7.09
CA ARG A 430 -5.20 5.56 6.16
C ARG A 430 -3.74 5.19 5.94
N ALA A 431 -2.87 6.18 5.75
CA ALA A 431 -1.44 5.95 5.59
C ALA A 431 -0.84 5.25 6.82
N PHE A 432 -1.14 5.75 8.03
CA PHE A 432 -0.71 5.13 9.27
C PHE A 432 -1.24 3.70 9.44
N LEU A 433 -2.54 3.49 9.20
CA LEU A 433 -3.15 2.15 9.29
C LEU A 433 -2.62 1.19 8.21
N GLY A 434 -2.27 1.68 7.03
CA GLY A 434 -1.61 0.87 6.00
C GLY A 434 -0.22 0.42 6.45
N LEU A 435 0.58 1.36 6.98
CA LEU A 435 1.93 1.08 7.48
C LEU A 435 1.93 0.12 8.67
N ALA A 436 1.11 0.38 9.69
CA ALA A 436 0.99 -0.49 10.86
C ALA A 436 0.27 -1.82 10.52
N GLY A 437 -0.69 -1.79 9.59
CA GLY A 437 -1.45 -2.95 9.16
C GLY A 437 -0.61 -3.99 8.43
N TYR A 438 0.51 -3.60 7.82
CA TYR A 438 1.49 -4.53 7.25
C TYR A 438 2.05 -5.51 8.29
N TYR A 439 2.16 -5.09 9.55
CA TYR A 439 2.64 -5.90 10.67
C TYR A 439 1.53 -6.38 11.60
N ASN A 440 0.27 -6.42 11.13
CA ASN A 440 -0.85 -6.85 11.97
C ASN A 440 -0.69 -8.26 12.56
N HIS A 441 0.00 -9.17 11.85
CA HIS A 441 0.26 -10.54 12.30
C HIS A 441 1.19 -10.62 13.50
N TYR A 442 1.89 -9.53 13.84
CA TYR A 442 2.76 -9.43 15.02
C TYR A 442 2.06 -8.85 16.24
N ILE A 443 0.84 -8.32 16.08
CA ILE A 443 0.16 -7.52 17.10
C ILE A 443 -1.08 -8.28 17.58
N PRO A 444 -1.09 -8.78 18.83
CA PRO A 444 -2.27 -9.36 19.44
C PRO A 444 -3.43 -8.35 19.46
N MET A 445 -4.62 -8.79 19.07
CA MET A 445 -5.85 -7.99 19.08
C MET A 445 -5.80 -6.72 18.21
N PHE A 446 -4.97 -6.69 17.15
CA PHE A 446 -4.80 -5.52 16.27
C PHE A 446 -6.11 -4.83 15.86
N SER A 447 -7.11 -5.59 15.40
CA SER A 447 -8.41 -5.08 14.95
C SER A 447 -9.18 -4.32 16.04
N SER A 448 -9.03 -4.73 17.30
CA SER A 448 -9.67 -4.07 18.44
C SER A 448 -8.93 -2.78 18.81
N ILE A 449 -7.59 -2.80 18.76
CA ILE A 449 -6.75 -1.62 19.01
C ILE A 449 -7.03 -0.54 17.96
N VAL A 450 -7.10 -0.90 16.67
CA VAL A 450 -7.31 0.07 15.58
C VAL A 450 -8.78 0.47 15.39
N ALA A 451 -9.70 -0.10 16.17
CA ALA A 451 -11.14 0.16 16.03
C ALA A 451 -11.52 1.65 16.17
N PRO A 452 -10.97 2.42 17.13
CA PRO A 452 -11.22 3.87 17.22
C PRO A 452 -10.69 4.62 15.98
N LEU A 453 -9.49 4.26 15.50
CA LEU A 453 -8.87 4.90 14.34
C LEU A 453 -9.67 4.66 13.05
N THR A 454 -10.10 3.42 12.82
CA THR A 454 -10.93 3.06 11.66
C THR A 454 -12.31 3.72 11.69
N GLU A 455 -12.86 3.98 12.89
CA GLU A 455 -14.13 4.70 13.04
C GLU A 455 -14.03 6.13 12.51
N THR A 456 -12.89 6.81 12.72
CA THR A 456 -12.65 8.17 12.19
C THR A 456 -12.68 8.25 10.66
N LEU A 457 -12.48 7.11 9.97
CA LEU A 457 -12.50 7.06 8.51
C LEU A 457 -13.93 7.06 7.94
N LYS A 458 -14.95 6.72 8.74
CA LYS A 458 -16.35 6.67 8.29
C LYS A 458 -16.87 8.05 7.88
N GLY A 459 -17.86 8.07 6.98
CA GLY A 459 -18.48 9.28 6.44
C GLY A 459 -17.92 9.75 5.09
N LYS A 460 -18.75 10.46 4.30
CA LYS A 460 -18.52 10.77 2.87
C LYS A 460 -17.42 11.80 2.59
N LEU A 461 -17.04 12.63 3.55
CA LEU A 461 -16.00 13.65 3.34
C LEU A 461 -14.62 12.97 3.29
N ARG A 462 -13.98 13.01 2.11
CA ARG A 462 -12.59 12.57 1.90
C ARG A 462 -11.59 13.59 2.47
N GLN A 463 -11.96 14.87 2.46
CA GLN A 463 -11.22 15.99 3.02
C GLN A 463 -12.04 16.60 4.15
N GLY A 464 -11.54 16.51 5.37
CA GLY A 464 -12.16 17.06 6.57
C GLY A 464 -11.28 16.79 7.79
N LYS A 465 -11.28 17.71 8.75
CA LYS A 465 -10.66 17.50 10.06
C LYS A 465 -11.27 16.25 10.69
N ILE A 466 -10.43 15.31 11.09
CA ILE A 466 -10.90 14.09 11.77
C ILE A 466 -11.33 14.44 13.20
N ASN A 467 -12.37 13.79 13.70
CA ASN A 467 -12.73 13.88 15.12
C ASN A 467 -11.78 12.96 15.90
N TRP A 468 -10.63 13.51 16.31
CA TRP A 468 -9.61 12.76 17.05
C TRP A 468 -9.96 12.73 18.53
N THR A 469 -10.33 11.55 19.04
CA THR A 469 -10.70 11.35 20.45
C THR A 469 -9.51 10.89 21.30
N GLU A 470 -9.63 10.94 22.62
CA GLU A 470 -8.62 10.36 23.53
C GLU A 470 -8.41 8.87 23.29
N GLU A 471 -9.46 8.14 22.90
CA GLU A 471 -9.37 6.74 22.50
C GLU A 471 -8.51 6.54 21.25
N CYS A 472 -8.56 7.48 20.28
CA CYS A 472 -7.67 7.47 19.13
C CYS A 472 -6.22 7.68 19.54
N THR A 473 -5.96 8.62 20.46
CA THR A 473 -4.61 8.85 21.00
C THR A 473 -4.06 7.60 21.70
N ARG A 474 -4.89 6.95 22.52
CA ARG A 474 -4.52 5.71 23.22
C ARG A 474 -4.22 4.58 22.25
N ALA A 475 -5.10 4.32 21.28
CA ALA A 475 -4.90 3.33 20.23
C ALA A 475 -3.63 3.59 19.41
N PHE A 476 -3.37 4.85 19.06
CA PHE A 476 -2.19 5.27 18.30
C PHE A 476 -0.90 5.01 19.06
N LYS A 477 -0.85 5.35 20.36
CA LYS A 477 0.30 5.07 21.22
C LYS A 477 0.50 3.57 21.45
N GLU A 478 -0.57 2.85 21.77
CA GLU A 478 -0.51 1.40 22.01
C GLU A 478 0.05 0.63 20.81
N LEU A 479 -0.35 0.98 19.58
CA LEU A 479 0.22 0.38 18.37
C LEU A 479 1.72 0.64 18.22
N LYS A 480 2.15 1.88 18.49
CA LYS A 480 3.57 2.23 18.45
C LYS A 480 4.36 1.45 19.49
N ASP A 481 3.84 1.35 20.70
CA ASP A 481 4.48 0.64 21.82
C ASP A 481 4.58 -0.87 21.55
N LYS A 482 3.55 -1.48 20.95
CA LYS A 482 3.61 -2.91 20.59
C LYS A 482 4.62 -3.21 19.47
N LEU A 483 4.78 -2.30 18.51
CA LEU A 483 5.76 -2.45 17.44
C LEU A 483 7.19 -2.11 17.89
N SER A 484 7.36 -1.20 18.85
CA SER A 484 8.68 -0.86 19.40
C SER A 484 9.28 -1.99 20.23
N GLN A 485 8.46 -2.88 20.78
CA GLN A 485 8.89 -4.06 21.54
C GLN A 485 9.51 -5.18 20.67
N GLN A 486 9.67 -4.96 19.35
CA GLN A 486 10.22 -5.94 18.41
C GLN A 486 9.57 -7.33 18.53
N PRO A 487 8.26 -7.44 18.26
CA PRO A 487 7.54 -8.71 18.40
C PRO A 487 8.16 -9.80 17.51
N ILE A 488 8.39 -10.97 18.12
CA ILE A 488 8.96 -12.14 17.45
C ILE A 488 7.85 -13.13 17.09
N LEU A 489 7.89 -13.64 15.86
CA LEU A 489 7.10 -14.78 15.41
C LEU A 489 8.03 -15.91 14.97
N TYR A 490 7.58 -17.14 15.16
CA TYR A 490 8.32 -18.34 14.81
C TYR A 490 7.82 -18.92 13.50
N ALA A 491 8.73 -19.49 12.71
CA ALA A 491 8.37 -20.22 11.51
C ALA A 491 7.57 -21.50 11.88
N PRO A 492 6.49 -21.81 11.16
CA PRO A 492 5.69 -22.99 11.43
C PRO A 492 6.46 -24.27 11.12
N ASP A 493 6.41 -25.25 12.04
CA ASP A 493 6.88 -26.61 11.82
C ASP A 493 5.68 -27.57 11.72
N PHE A 494 5.36 -28.02 10.51
CA PHE A 494 4.22 -28.89 10.25
C PHE A 494 4.32 -30.28 10.89
N ASN A 495 5.48 -30.65 11.46
CA ASN A 495 5.65 -31.90 12.22
C ASN A 495 5.26 -31.76 13.70
N LYS A 496 5.05 -30.53 14.20
CA LYS A 496 4.67 -30.26 15.59
C LYS A 496 3.18 -29.93 15.71
N GLU A 497 2.58 -30.27 16.85
CA GLU A 497 1.17 -29.96 17.12
C GLU A 497 0.95 -28.44 17.20
N PHE A 498 -0.02 -27.93 16.44
CA PHE A 498 -0.43 -26.53 16.51
C PHE A 498 -1.36 -26.30 17.71
N ILE A 499 -1.19 -25.16 18.35
CA ILE A 499 -2.01 -24.69 19.46
C ILE A 499 -2.75 -23.43 18.99
N LEU A 500 -4.07 -23.51 18.96
CA LEU A 500 -4.95 -22.43 18.57
C LEU A 500 -5.62 -21.83 19.80
N GLN A 501 -5.25 -20.61 20.15
CA GLN A 501 -5.86 -19.86 21.25
C GLN A 501 -6.82 -18.82 20.68
N THR A 502 -8.02 -18.74 21.21
CA THR A 502 -9.01 -17.73 20.81
C THR A 502 -9.54 -16.98 22.01
N ASP A 503 -9.81 -15.68 21.82
CA ASP A 503 -10.41 -14.79 22.81
C ASP A 503 -11.44 -13.90 22.12
N ALA A 504 -12.63 -13.75 22.71
CA ALA A 504 -13.67 -12.85 22.22
C ALA A 504 -14.04 -11.77 23.23
N SER A 505 -13.90 -10.52 22.81
CA SER A 505 -14.32 -9.35 23.56
C SER A 505 -15.74 -8.88 23.19
N ASN A 506 -16.18 -7.73 23.71
CA ASN A 506 -17.44 -7.11 23.28
C ASN A 506 -17.38 -6.48 21.89
N SER A 507 -16.18 -6.14 21.40
CA SER A 507 -15.99 -5.38 20.16
C SER A 507 -15.36 -6.19 19.02
N GLY A 508 -14.67 -7.29 19.33
CA GLY A 508 -14.01 -8.15 18.36
C GLY A 508 -13.40 -9.41 18.98
N MET A 509 -12.73 -10.19 18.14
CA MET A 509 -12.06 -11.44 18.49
C MET A 509 -10.56 -11.37 18.16
N GLY A 510 -9.78 -12.12 18.92
CA GLY A 510 -8.36 -12.39 18.68
C GLY A 510 -8.11 -13.88 18.57
N VAL A 511 -7.07 -14.19 17.81
CA VAL A 511 -6.60 -15.56 17.59
C VAL A 511 -5.09 -15.53 17.67
N ILE A 512 -4.52 -16.52 18.34
CA ILE A 512 -3.09 -16.79 18.37
C ILE A 512 -2.91 -18.22 17.88
N LEU A 513 -2.06 -18.39 16.87
CA LEU A 513 -1.55 -19.71 16.50
C LEU A 513 -0.14 -19.82 17.08
N SER A 514 0.12 -20.86 17.85
CA SER A 514 1.41 -21.11 18.48
C SER A 514 1.83 -22.57 18.37
N GLN A 515 3.10 -22.85 18.61
CA GLN A 515 3.66 -24.20 18.71
C GLN A 515 4.60 -24.27 19.90
N LYS A 516 4.79 -25.46 20.45
CA LYS A 516 5.76 -25.69 21.52
C LYS A 516 7.12 -26.02 20.93
N ASP A 517 8.18 -25.47 21.52
CA ASP A 517 9.54 -25.94 21.25
C ASP A 517 9.86 -27.25 21.99
N ASP A 518 11.08 -27.73 21.82
CA ASP A 518 11.55 -28.96 22.44
C ASP A 518 11.68 -28.86 23.97
N ASN A 519 11.62 -27.63 24.52
CA ASN A 519 11.61 -27.34 25.95
C ASN A 519 10.19 -27.10 26.51
N ASP A 520 9.15 -27.48 25.77
CA ASP A 520 7.73 -27.29 26.10
C ASP A 520 7.29 -25.81 26.23
N LYS A 521 8.10 -24.86 25.73
CA LYS A 521 7.77 -23.44 25.73
C LYS A 521 6.92 -23.09 24.50
N GLU A 522 5.78 -22.45 24.73
CA GLU A 522 4.88 -21.99 23.67
C GLU A 522 5.44 -20.76 22.95
N HIS A 523 5.48 -20.81 21.62
CA HIS A 523 5.98 -19.75 20.75
C HIS A 523 4.93 -19.34 19.72
N PRO A 524 4.67 -18.04 19.52
CA PRO A 524 3.67 -17.58 18.57
C PRO A 524 4.17 -17.73 17.12
N VAL A 525 3.35 -18.34 16.28
CA VAL A 525 3.54 -18.41 14.83
C VAL A 525 2.92 -17.19 14.16
N LEU A 526 1.69 -16.82 14.55
CA LEU A 526 1.00 -15.63 14.04
C LEU A 526 -0.13 -15.18 14.99
N TYR A 527 -0.49 -13.90 14.89
CA TYR A 527 -1.69 -13.33 15.51
C TYR A 527 -2.73 -12.96 14.44
N LEU A 528 -4.00 -13.26 14.67
CA LEU A 528 -5.11 -12.74 13.87
C LEU A 528 -6.09 -12.00 14.76
N SER A 529 -6.84 -11.09 14.16
CA SER A 529 -7.92 -10.39 14.85
C SER A 529 -9.00 -9.99 13.87
N LYS A 530 -10.23 -9.86 14.38
CA LYS A 530 -11.38 -9.39 13.59
C LYS A 530 -12.33 -8.60 14.47
N LYS A 531 -12.79 -7.45 13.96
CA LYS A 531 -13.88 -6.68 14.58
C LYS A 531 -15.21 -7.40 14.35
N PHE A 532 -16.05 -7.46 15.37
CA PHE A 532 -17.40 -8.00 15.22
C PHE A 532 -18.27 -7.08 14.34
N SER A 533 -19.01 -7.71 13.43
CA SER A 533 -20.11 -7.06 12.71
C SER A 533 -21.25 -6.68 13.69
N GLU A 534 -22.14 -5.79 13.26
CA GLU A 534 -23.29 -5.38 14.08
C GLU A 534 -24.20 -6.56 14.46
N THR A 535 -24.20 -7.62 13.66
CA THR A 535 -24.91 -8.86 13.97
C THR A 535 -24.16 -9.72 14.99
N GLU A 536 -22.84 -9.90 14.81
CA GLU A 536 -22.01 -10.69 15.73
C GLU A 536 -21.89 -10.05 17.12
N LYS A 537 -21.98 -8.72 17.22
CA LYS A 537 -22.02 -8.02 18.53
C LYS A 537 -23.23 -8.40 19.39
N LYS A 538 -24.32 -8.86 18.77
CA LYS A 538 -25.55 -9.28 19.47
C LYS A 538 -25.50 -10.75 19.90
N TYR A 539 -24.42 -11.46 19.58
CA TYR A 539 -24.27 -12.86 19.96
C TYR A 539 -24.07 -13.00 21.46
N SER A 540 -24.63 -14.08 22.02
CA SER A 540 -24.31 -14.46 23.41
C SER A 540 -22.81 -14.71 23.56
N THR A 541 -22.29 -14.66 24.78
CA THR A 541 -20.85 -14.88 25.03
C THR A 541 -20.37 -16.20 24.45
N THR A 542 -21.10 -17.31 24.67
CA THR A 542 -20.77 -18.62 24.09
C THR A 542 -20.72 -18.61 22.56
N GLU A 543 -21.64 -17.89 21.91
CA GLU A 543 -21.65 -17.77 20.46
C GLU A 543 -20.50 -16.90 19.94
N ARG A 544 -20.08 -15.87 20.67
CA ARG A 544 -18.93 -15.03 20.31
C ARG A 544 -17.62 -15.82 20.38
N GLU A 545 -17.44 -16.57 21.47
CA GLU A 545 -16.28 -17.45 21.63
C GLU A 545 -16.24 -18.54 20.57
N CYS A 546 -17.37 -19.21 20.30
CA CYS A 546 -17.43 -20.20 19.23
C CYS A 546 -17.20 -19.57 17.84
N ALA A 547 -17.70 -18.36 17.60
CA ALA A 547 -17.45 -17.64 16.35
C ALA A 547 -15.96 -17.32 16.17
N ALA A 548 -15.23 -17.04 17.25
CA ALA A 548 -13.78 -16.84 17.21
C ALA A 548 -13.05 -18.11 16.77
N ILE A 549 -13.41 -19.28 17.32
CA ILE A 549 -12.86 -20.58 16.89
C ILE A 549 -13.13 -20.84 15.41
N ILE A 550 -14.37 -20.61 14.95
CA ILE A 550 -14.74 -20.84 13.54
C ILE A 550 -14.00 -19.89 12.61
N PHE A 551 -13.86 -18.63 13.00
CA PHE A 551 -13.07 -17.66 12.26
C PHE A 551 -11.61 -18.09 12.17
N ALA A 552 -11.04 -18.53 13.29
CA ALA A 552 -9.67 -18.99 13.40
C ALA A 552 -9.39 -20.19 12.48
N VAL A 553 -10.18 -21.26 12.59
CA VAL A 553 -10.02 -22.47 11.76
C VAL A 553 -10.20 -22.18 10.28
N LYS A 554 -11.19 -21.36 9.90
CA LYS A 554 -11.38 -20.97 8.49
C LYS A 554 -10.23 -20.15 7.94
N LYS A 555 -9.67 -19.24 8.74
CA LYS A 555 -8.56 -18.39 8.30
C LYS A 555 -7.23 -19.13 8.28
N LEU A 556 -7.07 -20.10 9.15
CA LEU A 556 -5.87 -20.91 9.30
C LEU A 556 -5.98 -22.27 8.62
N GLN A 557 -6.94 -22.44 7.71
CA GLN A 557 -7.11 -23.68 6.97
C GLN A 557 -5.81 -24.12 6.29
N CYS A 558 -5.04 -23.19 5.72
CA CYS A 558 -3.74 -23.49 5.10
C CYS A 558 -2.70 -24.09 6.06
N TYR A 559 -2.85 -23.91 7.37
CA TYR A 559 -1.99 -24.52 8.38
C TYR A 559 -2.59 -25.81 8.95
N LEU A 560 -3.92 -25.84 9.11
CA LEU A 560 -4.62 -26.86 9.89
C LEU A 560 -5.16 -28.03 9.06
N ASP A 561 -5.36 -27.82 7.76
CA ASP A 561 -5.88 -28.85 6.86
C ASP A 561 -4.85 -29.99 6.66
N GLY A 562 -5.33 -31.24 6.66
CA GLY A 562 -4.47 -32.43 6.55
C GLY A 562 -3.62 -32.76 7.78
N LEU A 563 -3.63 -31.94 8.85
CA LEU A 563 -2.93 -32.27 10.09
C LEU A 563 -3.54 -33.49 10.78
N THR A 564 -2.67 -34.32 11.38
CA THR A 564 -3.10 -35.47 12.16
C THR A 564 -3.92 -35.04 13.37
N LYS A 565 -3.53 -33.95 14.06
CA LYS A 565 -4.24 -33.37 15.21
C LYS A 565 -3.75 -31.94 15.49
N PHE A 566 -4.62 -31.08 16.02
CA PHE A 566 -4.24 -29.82 16.67
C PHE A 566 -5.06 -29.54 17.94
N LEU A 567 -4.57 -28.62 18.76
CA LEU A 567 -5.17 -28.25 20.04
C LEU A 567 -5.87 -26.90 19.95
N ILE A 568 -7.11 -26.82 20.43
CA ILE A 568 -7.86 -25.56 20.60
C ILE A 568 -7.92 -25.24 22.09
N MET A 569 -7.37 -24.10 22.48
CA MET A 569 -7.43 -23.57 23.83
C MET A 569 -8.44 -22.43 23.90
N THR A 570 -9.39 -22.56 24.83
CA THR A 570 -10.42 -21.55 25.11
C THR A 570 -10.55 -21.35 26.61
N ASP A 571 -10.85 -20.14 27.04
CA ASP A 571 -11.20 -19.83 28.43
C ASP A 571 -12.69 -20.04 28.73
N HIS A 572 -13.49 -20.42 27.73
CA HIS A 572 -14.92 -20.65 27.88
C HIS A 572 -15.25 -22.14 27.93
N ASN A 573 -15.33 -22.68 29.14
CA ASN A 573 -15.57 -24.10 29.44
C ASN A 573 -16.76 -24.75 28.68
N PRO A 574 -17.90 -24.07 28.42
CA PRO A 574 -19.00 -24.66 27.64
C PRO A 574 -18.62 -25.14 26.23
N LEU A 575 -17.54 -24.62 25.64
CA LEU A 575 -17.06 -25.02 24.32
C LEU A 575 -16.25 -26.32 24.30
N VAL A 576 -15.82 -26.81 25.46
CA VAL A 576 -15.23 -28.16 25.58
C VAL A 576 -16.25 -29.23 25.16
N TRP A 577 -17.55 -28.95 25.36
CA TRP A 577 -18.66 -29.85 25.03
C TRP A 577 -19.21 -29.67 23.61
N LEU A 578 -18.54 -28.91 22.74
CA LEU A 578 -19.03 -28.61 21.38
C LEU A 578 -19.19 -29.85 20.49
N LYS A 579 -18.57 -31.00 20.84
CA LYS A 579 -18.80 -32.30 20.18
C LYS A 579 -20.04 -33.04 20.71
N ASN A 580 -20.46 -32.79 21.95
CA ASN A 580 -21.43 -33.62 22.68
C ASN A 580 -22.81 -32.94 22.86
N ASN A 581 -22.89 -31.61 22.93
CA ASN A 581 -24.11 -30.86 23.31
C ASN A 581 -24.60 -29.90 22.20
N VAL A 582 -24.72 -30.40 20.97
CA VAL A 582 -25.00 -29.56 19.79
C VAL A 582 -26.51 -29.35 19.54
N SER A 583 -27.37 -30.07 20.24
CA SER A 583 -28.78 -30.25 19.87
C SER A 583 -29.73 -29.07 20.15
N LEU A 584 -29.31 -28.01 20.86
CA LEU A 584 -30.22 -26.93 21.30
C LEU A 584 -30.07 -25.59 20.54
N ASN A 585 -28.95 -25.31 19.86
CA ASN A 585 -28.75 -24.06 19.10
C ASN A 585 -28.38 -24.33 17.63
N PRO A 586 -29.24 -24.00 16.65
CA PRO A 586 -28.99 -24.22 15.22
C PRO A 586 -27.72 -23.57 14.65
N ARG A 587 -27.21 -22.49 15.29
CA ARG A 587 -25.96 -21.84 14.89
C ARG A 587 -24.76 -22.66 15.35
N LEU A 588 -24.75 -23.10 16.60
CA LEU A 588 -23.69 -23.97 17.13
C LEU A 588 -23.64 -25.30 16.36
N MET A 589 -24.79 -25.84 15.95
CA MET A 589 -24.85 -27.02 15.07
C MET A 589 -24.15 -26.82 13.73
N ARG A 590 -24.43 -25.73 13.02
CA ARG A 590 -23.72 -25.41 11.78
C ARG A 590 -22.22 -25.23 11.97
N TRP A 591 -21.81 -24.68 13.10
CA TRP A 591 -20.40 -24.48 13.41
C TRP A 591 -19.69 -25.78 13.79
N ALA A 592 -20.34 -26.67 14.55
CA ALA A 592 -19.84 -28.02 14.81
C ALA A 592 -19.65 -28.81 13.50
N LEU A 593 -20.62 -28.76 12.59
CA LEU A 593 -20.51 -29.38 11.26
C LEU A 593 -19.34 -28.79 10.44
N ALA A 594 -19.09 -27.49 10.55
CA ALA A 594 -17.97 -26.84 9.85
C ALA A 594 -16.59 -27.26 10.41
N LEU A 595 -16.53 -27.72 11.66
CA LEU A 595 -15.31 -28.21 12.30
C LEU A 595 -15.10 -29.72 12.11
N GLN A 596 -16.13 -30.45 11.68
CA GLN A 596 -16.09 -31.90 11.50
C GLN A 596 -14.96 -32.43 10.59
N PRO A 597 -14.54 -31.72 9.52
CA PRO A 597 -13.42 -32.18 8.69
C PRO A 597 -12.06 -32.18 9.42
N TYR A 598 -11.94 -31.48 10.54
CA TYR A 598 -10.68 -31.27 11.25
C TYR A 598 -10.55 -32.21 12.45
N ASN A 599 -9.34 -32.72 12.68
CA ASN A 599 -9.05 -33.46 13.90
C ASN A 599 -8.48 -32.52 14.99
N TYR A 600 -9.31 -32.20 15.98
CA TYR A 600 -8.92 -31.29 17.06
C TYR A 600 -9.38 -31.76 18.44
N THR A 601 -8.66 -31.28 19.46
CA THR A 601 -9.05 -31.39 20.87
C THR A 601 -9.30 -30.00 21.44
N VAL A 602 -10.37 -29.82 22.21
CA VAL A 602 -10.64 -28.56 22.92
C VAL A 602 -10.24 -28.71 24.37
N VAL A 603 -9.37 -27.83 24.86
CA VAL A 603 -8.95 -27.79 26.26
C VAL A 603 -9.28 -26.43 26.85
N HIS A 604 -9.84 -26.45 28.06
CA HIS A 604 -10.10 -25.24 28.81
C HIS A 604 -8.83 -24.77 29.54
N ARG A 605 -8.44 -23.51 29.36
CA ARG A 605 -7.35 -22.86 30.08
C ARG A 605 -7.88 -21.60 30.77
N SER A 606 -7.69 -21.48 32.08
CA SER A 606 -8.17 -20.32 32.83
C SER A 606 -7.58 -19.02 32.30
N GLY A 607 -8.41 -17.97 32.13
CA GLY A 607 -8.00 -16.67 31.58
C GLY A 607 -6.87 -15.95 32.33
N LYS A 608 -6.58 -16.30 33.59
CA LYS A 608 -5.39 -15.79 34.30
C LYS A 608 -4.08 -16.33 33.70
N ASN A 609 -4.10 -17.54 33.15
CA ASN A 609 -2.97 -18.17 32.46
C ASN A 609 -2.91 -17.81 30.96
N HIS A 610 -3.94 -17.16 30.41
CA HIS A 610 -3.91 -16.55 29.07
C HIS A 610 -3.09 -15.25 29.01
N LYS A 611 -2.79 -14.61 30.15
CA LYS A 611 -1.97 -13.38 30.20
C LYS A 611 -0.48 -13.60 29.90
N ASN A 612 0.00 -14.85 29.94
CA ASN A 612 1.38 -15.17 29.58
C ASN A 612 1.70 -14.85 28.11
N VAL A 613 0.68 -14.68 27.26
CA VAL A 613 0.83 -14.53 25.82
C VAL A 613 1.43 -13.18 25.39
N ASP A 614 1.21 -12.10 26.14
CA ASP A 614 1.85 -10.79 25.89
C ASP A 614 3.31 -10.75 26.40
N ALA A 615 3.70 -11.71 27.25
CA ALA A 615 5.07 -11.87 27.75
C ALA A 615 5.94 -12.77 26.87
N LEU A 616 5.33 -13.70 26.10
CA LEU A 616 6.05 -14.65 25.24
C LEU A 616 6.71 -13.98 24.03
N SER A 617 6.18 -12.86 23.53
CA SER A 617 6.77 -12.07 22.43
C SER A 617 7.95 -11.18 22.86
N ARG A 618 8.31 -11.15 24.15
CA ARG A 618 9.30 -10.23 24.75
C ARG A 618 10.61 -10.92 25.16
N THR A 619 10.80 -12.19 24.79
CA THR A 619 12.04 -12.90 25.13
C THR A 619 13.17 -12.37 24.22
N PRO A 620 14.35 -11.99 24.76
CA PRO A 620 15.49 -11.62 23.94
C PRO A 620 15.88 -12.77 23.01
N TRP A 621 16.50 -12.42 21.89
CA TRP A 621 17.01 -13.35 20.89
C TRP A 621 17.78 -14.50 21.56
N PRO A 622 17.50 -15.78 21.23
CA PRO A 622 18.40 -16.85 21.65
C PRO A 622 19.76 -16.58 21.00
N ASP A 623 20.82 -16.56 21.83
CA ASP A 623 22.23 -16.40 21.42
C ASP A 623 22.63 -17.42 20.35
#